data_AF-A0A167K354-F1
#
_entry.id   AF-A0A167K354-F1
#
_cell.length_a   1.000
_cell.length_b   1.000
_cell.length_c   1.000
_cell.angle_alpha   90.00
_cell.angle_beta   90.00
_cell.angle_gamma   90.00
#
_symmetry.space_group_name_H-M   'P 1'
#
loop_
_entity.id
_entity.type
_entity.pdbx_description
1 polymer ?
#
loop_
_entity_poly.entity_id
_entity_poly.type
_entity_poly.pdbx_seq_one_letter_code
_entity_poly.pdbx_strand_id
1 'polypeptide(L)'
;MSNPAAPHPISSVFLLHVALELPFAIQGLFMGEQLPFIEMTNTTLVILKIYAALSLGTCVGAVLCRGLPEFLPGKRAMALSLLVYHAIVAATLMSAPRFVPFSFGPLAESLTVTPERSYAVLHGLAALGFAGWWQITLPYVAAAKGKFA
;
A
#
# COMPACT_ATOMS: atom_id res chain seq x y z
N MET A 1 -13.26 -26.91 -23.84
CA MET A 1 -13.82 -25.83 -23.00
C MET A 1 -12.72 -25.39 -22.05
N SER A 2 -12.43 -24.09 -21.91
CA SER A 2 -11.47 -23.61 -20.92
C SER A 2 -11.98 -23.98 -19.51
N ASN A 3 -11.09 -24.44 -18.63
CA ASN A 3 -11.44 -24.65 -17.24
C ASN A 3 -11.76 -23.27 -16.63
N PRO A 4 -13.01 -22.98 -16.21
CA PRO A 4 -13.34 -21.68 -15.64
C PRO A 4 -12.51 -21.40 -14.37
N ALA A 5 -12.09 -22.44 -13.66
CA ALA A 5 -11.25 -22.34 -12.47
C ALA A 5 -9.76 -22.10 -12.77
N ALA A 6 -9.36 -21.91 -14.03
CA ALA A 6 -8.00 -21.52 -14.39
C ALA A 6 -7.92 -20.02 -14.72
N PRO A 7 -6.82 -19.33 -14.38
CA PRO A 7 -6.61 -17.93 -14.79
C PRO A 7 -6.53 -17.81 -16.32
N HIS A 8 -7.10 -16.75 -16.89
CA HIS A 8 -7.05 -16.53 -18.33
C HIS A 8 -5.67 -15.96 -18.74
N PRO A 9 -5.17 -16.21 -19.96
CA PRO A 9 -3.93 -15.57 -20.43
C PRO A 9 -4.00 -14.04 -20.43
N ILE A 10 -5.18 -13.45 -20.65
CA ILE A 10 -5.41 -11.99 -20.64
C ILE A 10 -5.07 -11.33 -19.30
N SER A 11 -5.16 -12.06 -18.17
CA SER A 11 -4.81 -11.49 -16.87
C SER A 11 -3.30 -11.16 -16.77
N SER A 12 -2.49 -11.45 -17.80
CA SER A 12 -1.15 -10.83 -17.97
C SER A 12 -1.18 -9.30 -17.99
N VAL A 13 -2.34 -8.65 -18.20
CA VAL A 13 -2.51 -7.20 -17.99
C VAL A 13 -2.13 -6.75 -16.58
N PHE A 14 -2.30 -7.60 -15.56
CA PHE A 14 -1.82 -7.31 -14.21
C PHE A 14 -0.28 -7.21 -14.15
N LEU A 15 0.43 -8.00 -14.96
CA LEU A 15 1.88 -7.92 -15.05
C LEU A 15 2.33 -6.70 -15.85
N LEU A 16 1.54 -6.27 -16.84
CA LEU A 16 1.79 -5.00 -17.54
C LEU A 16 1.69 -3.82 -16.58
N HIS A 17 0.68 -3.78 -15.70
CA HIS A 17 0.59 -2.79 -14.61
C HIS A 17 1.86 -2.78 -13.76
N VAL A 18 2.31 -3.97 -13.30
CA VAL A 18 3.55 -4.09 -12.52
C VAL A 18 4.76 -3.59 -13.29
N ALA A 19 4.88 -3.92 -14.58
CA ALA A 19 6.03 -3.51 -15.40
C ALA A 19 6.11 -1.99 -15.57
N LEU A 20 4.97 -1.31 -15.68
CA LEU A 20 4.90 0.15 -15.84
C LEU A 20 5.09 0.89 -14.51
N GLU A 21 4.47 0.40 -13.44
CA GLU A 21 4.37 1.11 -12.17
C GLU A 21 5.52 0.82 -11.21
N LEU A 22 6.01 -0.43 -11.17
CA LEU A 22 7.02 -0.83 -10.18
C LEU A 22 8.33 -0.04 -10.27
N PRO A 23 8.90 0.25 -11.46
CA PRO A 23 10.11 1.07 -11.57
C PRO A 23 9.91 2.46 -10.97
N PHE A 24 8.77 3.09 -11.27
CA PHE A 24 8.43 4.40 -10.74
C PHE A 24 8.20 4.37 -9.23
N ALA A 25 7.52 3.36 -8.72
CA ALA A 25 7.28 3.18 -7.29
C ALA A 25 8.60 3.00 -6.51
N ILE A 26 9.54 2.21 -7.02
CA ILE A 26 10.87 2.04 -6.40
C ILE A 26 11.64 3.36 -6.43
N GLN A 27 11.69 4.02 -7.59
CA GLN A 27 12.40 5.29 -7.72
C GLN A 27 11.79 6.38 -6.81
N GLY A 28 10.48 6.52 -6.76
CA GLY A 28 9.79 7.50 -5.92
C GLY A 28 10.03 7.28 -4.41
N LEU A 29 10.14 6.02 -3.95
CA LEU A 29 10.37 5.71 -2.54
C LEU A 29 11.81 5.96 -2.09
N PHE A 30 12.78 5.49 -2.89
CA PHE A 30 14.19 5.46 -2.48
C PHE A 30 15.04 6.57 -3.09
N MET A 31 14.63 7.10 -4.24
CA MET A 31 15.39 8.05 -5.06
C MET A 31 14.50 9.22 -5.50
N GLY A 32 13.49 9.56 -4.70
CA GLY A 32 12.50 10.58 -5.05
C GLY A 32 13.12 11.95 -5.36
N GLU A 33 14.22 12.29 -4.67
CA GLU A 33 14.98 13.53 -4.88
C GLU A 33 15.83 13.55 -6.17
N GLN A 34 15.94 12.42 -6.85
CA GLN A 34 16.69 12.31 -8.10
C GLN A 34 15.77 12.40 -9.33
N LEU A 35 14.45 12.48 -9.11
CA LEU A 35 13.50 12.68 -10.19
C LEU A 35 13.62 14.11 -10.72
N PRO A 36 13.72 14.32 -12.05
CA PRO A 36 13.93 15.62 -12.64
C PRO A 36 12.61 16.42 -12.72
N PHE A 37 11.88 16.51 -11.61
CA PHE A 37 10.64 17.26 -11.52
C PHE A 37 10.92 18.71 -11.11
N ILE A 38 10.17 19.61 -11.72
CA ILE A 38 10.19 21.03 -11.39
C ILE A 38 9.46 21.21 -10.04
N GLU A 39 9.90 22.15 -9.19
CA GLU A 39 9.28 22.49 -7.89
C GLU A 39 9.23 21.34 -6.87
N MET A 40 10.37 20.70 -6.67
CA MET A 40 10.53 19.56 -5.76
C MET A 40 10.71 19.99 -4.28
N THR A 41 9.63 20.52 -3.68
CA THR A 41 9.57 20.91 -2.26
C THR A 41 9.42 19.69 -1.32
N ASN A 42 9.55 19.90 0.00
CA ASN A 42 9.24 18.87 1.01
C ASN A 42 7.83 18.28 0.83
N THR A 43 6.84 19.14 0.58
CA THR A 43 5.46 18.70 0.33
C THR A 43 5.39 17.84 -0.92
N THR A 44 6.05 18.26 -2.01
CA THR A 44 6.12 17.49 -3.26
C THR A 44 6.75 16.12 -3.02
N LEU A 45 7.86 16.04 -2.28
CA LEU A 45 8.54 14.78 -1.96
C LEU A 45 7.69 13.85 -1.09
N VAL A 46 6.98 14.38 -0.09
CA VAL A 46 6.07 13.58 0.75
C VAL A 46 4.93 13.00 -0.09
N ILE A 47 4.29 13.83 -0.92
CA ILE A 47 3.19 13.38 -1.80
C ILE A 47 3.69 12.35 -2.82
N LEU A 48 4.87 12.57 -3.40
CA LEU A 48 5.51 11.62 -4.31
C LEU A 48 5.74 10.27 -3.63
N LYS A 49 6.26 10.26 -2.40
CA LYS A 49 6.47 9.01 -1.64
C LYS A 49 5.15 8.31 -1.29
N ILE A 50 4.10 9.06 -0.95
CA ILE A 50 2.76 8.49 -0.70
C ILE A 50 2.18 7.88 -1.98
N TYR A 51 2.34 8.56 -3.13
CA TYR A 51 1.92 8.03 -4.43
C TYR A 51 2.73 6.77 -4.80
N ALA A 52 4.05 6.80 -4.60
CA ALA A 52 4.92 5.65 -4.84
C ALA A 52 4.56 4.46 -3.93
N ALA A 53 4.18 4.71 -2.67
CA ALA A 53 3.66 3.69 -1.76
C ALA A 53 2.34 3.09 -2.26
N LEU A 54 1.43 3.91 -2.79
CA LEU A 54 0.16 3.45 -3.35
C LEU A 54 0.41 2.60 -4.59
N SER A 55 1.23 3.09 -5.52
CA SER A 55 1.63 2.40 -6.74
C SER A 55 2.26 1.04 -6.40
N LEU A 56 3.21 0.98 -5.46
CA LEU A 56 3.80 -0.28 -4.97
C LEU A 56 2.75 -1.23 -4.39
N GLY A 57 1.82 -0.73 -3.56
CA GLY A 57 0.71 -1.53 -3.03
C GLY A 57 -0.13 -2.15 -4.15
N THR A 58 -0.49 -1.36 -5.16
CA THR A 58 -1.23 -1.87 -6.32
C THR A 58 -0.44 -2.91 -7.12
N CYS A 59 0.88 -2.78 -7.24
CA CYS A 59 1.73 -3.82 -7.86
C CYS A 59 1.67 -5.13 -7.06
N VAL A 60 1.76 -5.08 -5.73
CA VAL A 60 1.61 -6.27 -4.88
C VAL A 60 0.24 -6.92 -5.08
N GLY A 61 -0.83 -6.12 -5.09
CA GLY A 61 -2.18 -6.61 -5.39
C GLY A 61 -2.28 -7.26 -6.77
N ALA A 62 -1.70 -6.63 -7.79
CA ALA A 62 -1.73 -7.13 -9.17
C ALA A 62 -1.00 -8.47 -9.33
N VAL A 63 0.18 -8.62 -8.72
CA VAL A 63 0.92 -9.90 -8.70
C VAL A 63 0.08 -11.01 -8.07
N LEU A 64 -0.56 -10.72 -6.93
CA LEU A 64 -1.38 -11.71 -6.21
C LEU A 64 -2.68 -12.05 -6.92
N CYS A 65 -3.28 -11.09 -7.65
CA CYS A 65 -4.49 -11.32 -8.44
C CYS A 65 -4.23 -12.04 -9.76
N ARG A 66 -3.02 -11.92 -10.35
CA ARG A 66 -2.70 -12.50 -11.67
C ARG A 66 -3.03 -13.99 -11.78
N GLY A 67 -2.77 -14.76 -10.72
CA GLY A 67 -2.97 -16.21 -10.69
C GLY A 67 -4.38 -16.65 -10.32
N LEU A 68 -5.28 -15.72 -9.99
CA LEU A 68 -6.64 -16.04 -9.60
C LEU A 68 -7.53 -16.25 -10.85
N PRO A 69 -8.51 -17.18 -10.79
CA PRO A 69 -9.59 -17.23 -11.76
C PRO A 69 -10.39 -15.92 -11.77
N GLU A 70 -10.93 -15.55 -12.92
CA GLU A 70 -11.55 -14.22 -13.16
C GLU A 70 -12.77 -13.93 -12.26
N PHE A 71 -13.42 -14.95 -11.70
CA PHE A 71 -14.56 -14.80 -10.80
C PHE A 71 -14.21 -14.90 -9.32
N LEU A 72 -12.95 -15.21 -8.96
CA LEU A 72 -12.56 -15.28 -7.55
C LEU A 72 -12.28 -13.88 -6.99
N PRO A 73 -12.83 -13.54 -5.81
CA PRO A 73 -12.58 -12.24 -5.21
C PRO A 73 -11.13 -12.12 -4.73
N GLY A 74 -10.43 -11.07 -5.18
CA GLY A 74 -9.06 -10.75 -4.78
C GLY A 74 -8.91 -10.17 -3.36
N LYS A 75 -9.79 -10.52 -2.40
CA LYS A 75 -9.85 -9.84 -1.08
C LYS A 75 -8.54 -9.89 -0.31
N ARG A 76 -7.85 -11.04 -0.32
CA ARG A 76 -6.53 -11.20 0.34
C ARG A 76 -5.42 -10.43 -0.38
N ALA A 77 -5.47 -10.36 -1.71
CA ALA A 77 -4.55 -9.54 -2.51
C ALA A 77 -4.73 -8.05 -2.20
N MET A 78 -5.98 -7.58 -2.14
CA MET A 78 -6.32 -6.21 -1.77
C MET A 78 -5.88 -5.88 -0.33
N ALA A 79 -6.09 -6.79 0.62
CA ALA A 79 -5.65 -6.59 2.00
C ALA A 79 -4.12 -6.42 2.11
N LEU A 80 -3.34 -7.19 1.34
CA LEU A 80 -1.88 -7.05 1.31
C LEU A 80 -1.43 -5.77 0.59
N SER A 81 -2.09 -5.39 -0.51
CA SER A 81 -1.88 -4.10 -1.17
C SER A 81 -2.06 -2.93 -0.19
N LEU A 82 -3.19 -2.92 0.54
CA LEU A 82 -3.50 -1.88 1.53
C LEU A 82 -2.54 -1.92 2.72
N LEU A 83 -2.16 -3.11 3.19
CA LEU A 83 -1.16 -3.26 4.25
C LEU A 83 0.17 -2.58 3.87
N VAL A 84 0.69 -2.89 2.67
CA VAL A 84 1.95 -2.31 2.17
C VAL A 84 1.82 -0.80 2.03
N TYR A 85 0.74 -0.32 1.42
CA TYR A 85 0.46 1.12 1.29
C TYR A 85 0.46 1.82 2.65
N HIS A 86 -0.39 1.38 3.58
CA HIS A 86 -0.54 2.02 4.88
C HIS A 86 0.74 1.96 5.72
N ALA A 87 1.49 0.86 5.68
CA ALA A 87 2.75 0.74 6.39
C ALA A 87 3.80 1.73 5.88
N ILE A 88 3.94 1.87 4.56
CA ILE A 88 4.91 2.80 3.96
C ILE A 88 4.50 4.25 4.16
N VAL A 89 3.19 4.56 4.05
CA VAL A 89 2.68 5.92 4.33
C VAL A 89 2.94 6.30 5.78
N ALA A 90 2.67 5.39 6.73
CA ALA A 90 2.97 5.63 8.14
C ALA A 90 4.46 5.94 8.36
N ALA A 91 5.37 5.15 7.78
CA ALA A 91 6.81 5.39 7.88
C ALA A 91 7.23 6.72 7.22
N THR A 92 6.68 7.03 6.04
CA THR A 92 6.96 8.26 5.31
C THR A 92 6.55 9.48 6.11
N LEU A 93 5.32 9.51 6.64
CA LEU A 93 4.81 10.63 7.41
C LEU A 93 5.51 10.79 8.77
N MET A 94 5.89 9.68 9.41
CA MET A 94 6.60 9.72 10.70
C MET A 94 8.00 10.33 10.57
N SER A 95 8.65 10.12 9.42
CA SER A 95 10.00 10.60 9.13
C SER A 95 10.04 11.91 8.34
N ALA A 96 8.88 12.38 7.85
CA ALA A 96 8.81 13.58 7.02
C ALA A 96 9.19 14.84 7.81
N PRO A 97 9.90 15.80 7.19
CA PRO A 97 10.02 17.14 7.74
C PRO A 97 8.64 17.81 7.80
N ARG A 98 8.52 18.90 8.57
CA ARG A 98 7.26 19.64 8.67
C ARG A 98 6.81 20.12 7.29
N PHE A 99 5.61 19.72 6.88
CA PHE A 99 4.99 20.15 5.61
C PHE A 99 3.55 20.64 5.78
N VAL A 100 2.94 20.49 6.96
CA VAL A 100 1.61 21.01 7.28
C VAL A 100 1.75 22.30 8.10
N PRO A 101 1.32 23.48 7.60
CA PRO A 101 1.46 24.75 8.31
C PRO A 101 0.34 24.96 9.36
N PHE A 102 0.04 23.92 10.15
CA PHE A 102 -0.97 23.95 11.20
C PHE A 102 -0.43 23.30 12.46
N SER A 103 -0.74 23.83 13.65
CA SER A 103 -0.30 23.29 14.93
C SER A 103 -1.50 22.94 15.81
N PHE A 104 -1.40 21.86 16.58
CA PHE A 104 -2.37 21.51 17.62
C PHE A 104 -2.13 22.27 18.95
N GLY A 105 -1.18 23.20 18.98
CA GLY A 105 -0.84 24.02 20.13
C GLY A 105 0.49 23.64 20.79
N PRO A 106 1.05 24.50 21.66
CA PRO A 106 2.41 24.35 22.17
C PRO A 106 2.66 23.04 22.93
N LEU A 107 1.68 22.58 23.72
CA LEU A 107 1.79 21.33 24.47
C LEU A 107 1.87 20.12 23.53
N ALA A 108 1.03 20.06 22.49
CA ALA A 108 1.04 18.97 21.52
C ALA A 108 2.37 18.93 20.76
N GLU A 109 2.87 20.08 20.30
CA GLU A 109 4.18 20.18 19.65
C GLU A 109 5.33 19.73 20.58
N SER A 110 5.26 20.06 21.88
CA SER A 110 6.26 19.61 22.86
C SER A 110 6.30 18.08 23.05
N LEU A 111 5.17 17.41 22.81
CA LEU A 111 5.05 15.95 22.80
C LEU A 111 5.25 15.36 21.39
N THR A 112 5.62 16.18 20.42
CA THR A 112 5.74 15.83 19.00
C THR A 112 4.45 15.32 18.36
N VAL A 113 3.30 15.68 18.93
CA VAL A 113 1.98 15.41 18.38
C VAL A 113 1.66 16.49 17.36
N THR A 114 2.03 16.22 16.12
CA THR A 114 1.80 17.12 14.98
C THR A 114 0.73 16.56 14.05
N PRO A 115 0.13 17.35 13.13
CA PRO A 115 -0.83 16.83 12.17
C PRO A 115 -0.28 15.66 11.34
N GLU A 116 0.93 15.81 10.80
CA GLU A 116 1.58 14.78 9.99
C GLU A 116 1.90 13.50 10.78
N ARG A 117 2.37 13.62 12.03
CA ARG A 117 2.63 12.44 12.88
C ARG A 117 1.36 11.76 13.36
N SER A 118 0.32 12.53 13.64
CA SER A 118 -1.00 11.97 13.99
C SER A 118 -1.57 11.19 12.81
N TYR A 119 -1.43 11.73 11.59
CA TYR A 119 -1.83 11.02 10.38
C TYR A 119 -0.97 9.77 10.13
N ALA A 120 0.34 9.83 10.42
CA ALA A 120 1.22 8.66 10.40
C ALA A 120 0.72 7.53 11.32
N VAL A 121 0.33 7.88 12.55
CA VAL A 121 -0.21 6.91 13.53
C VAL A 121 -1.51 6.28 13.03
N LEU A 122 -2.43 7.06 12.47
CA LEU A 122 -3.68 6.54 11.90
C LEU A 122 -3.43 5.54 10.77
N HIS A 123 -2.48 5.83 9.87
CA HIS A 123 -2.07 4.87 8.84
C HIS A 123 -1.39 3.63 9.44
N GLY A 124 -0.59 3.78 10.49
CA GLY A 124 0.02 2.66 11.20
C GLY A 124 -1.02 1.73 11.84
N LEU A 125 -2.05 2.30 12.47
CA LEU A 125 -3.17 1.54 13.01
C LEU A 125 -3.95 0.80 11.92
N ALA A 126 -4.16 1.42 10.75
CA ALA A 126 -4.79 0.75 9.61
C ALA A 126 -3.95 -0.45 9.12
N ALA A 127 -2.62 -0.30 9.01
CA ALA A 127 -1.72 -1.39 8.67
C ALA A 127 -1.80 -2.53 9.69
N LEU A 128 -1.76 -2.24 10.99
CA LEU A 128 -1.95 -3.23 12.04
C LEU A 128 -3.34 -3.89 11.97
N GLY A 129 -4.37 -3.14 11.61
CA GLY A 129 -5.72 -3.64 11.37
C GLY A 129 -5.76 -4.70 10.26
N PHE A 130 -5.11 -4.44 9.11
CA PHE A 130 -5.01 -5.43 8.03
C PHE A 130 -4.19 -6.67 8.43
N ALA A 131 -3.07 -6.47 9.14
CA ALA A 131 -2.26 -7.58 9.65
C ALA A 131 -3.04 -8.43 10.67
N GLY A 132 -3.74 -7.81 11.62
CA GLY A 132 -4.59 -8.48 12.59
C GLY A 132 -5.75 -9.22 11.93
N TRP A 133 -6.46 -8.55 11.02
CA TRP A 133 -7.52 -9.17 10.22
C TRP A 133 -7.02 -10.41 9.46
N TRP A 134 -5.83 -10.33 8.85
CA TRP A 134 -5.24 -11.47 8.15
C TRP A 134 -5.08 -12.68 9.07
N GLN A 135 -4.49 -12.48 10.24
CA GLN A 135 -4.23 -13.55 11.22
C GLN A 135 -5.53 -14.15 11.76
N ILE A 136 -6.47 -13.30 12.18
CA ILE A 136 -7.77 -13.71 12.74
C ILE A 136 -8.58 -14.53 11.72
N THR A 137 -8.42 -14.26 10.42
CA THR A 137 -9.18 -14.95 9.37
C THR A 137 -8.51 -16.20 8.81
N LEU A 138 -7.31 -16.58 9.26
CA LEU A 138 -6.64 -17.81 8.80
C LEU A 138 -7.45 -19.09 9.09
N PRO A 139 -8.03 -19.29 10.30
CA PRO A 139 -8.82 -20.49 10.58
C PRO A 139 -10.05 -20.64 9.69
N TYR A 140 -10.69 -19.53 9.32
CA TYR A 140 -11.84 -19.54 8.40
C TYR A 140 -11.44 -20.04 7.00
N VAL A 141 -10.26 -19.65 6.52
CA VAL A 141 -9.74 -20.15 5.23
C VAL A 141 -9.37 -21.62 5.32
N ALA A 142 -8.74 -22.05 6.42
CA ALA A 142 -8.42 -23.47 6.63
C ALA A 142 -9.70 -24.33 6.66
N ALA A 143 -10.73 -23.90 7.38
CA ALA A 143 -12.02 -24.57 7.44
C ALA A 143 -12.73 -24.61 6.08
N ALA A 144 -12.64 -23.53 5.28
CA ALA A 144 -13.20 -23.52 3.93
C ALA A 144 -12.46 -24.49 3.00
N LYS A 145 -11.11 -24.51 3.02
CA LYS A 145 -10.32 -25.45 2.21
C LYS A 145 -10.59 -26.90 2.58
N GLY A 146 -10.73 -27.23 3.86
CA GLY A 146 -11.05 -28.58 4.32
C GLY A 146 -12.45 -29.07 3.95
N LYS A 147 -13.37 -28.18 3.56
CA LYS A 147 -14.72 -28.55 3.06
C LYS A 147 -14.76 -28.84 1.55
N PHE A 148 -13.72 -28.46 0.81
CA PHE A 148 -13.62 -28.62 -0.64
C PHE A 148 -12.39 -29.45 -1.06
N ALA A 149 -11.70 -30.09 -0.11
CA ALA A 149 -10.59 -31.01 -0.32
C ALA A 149 -11.05 -32.46 -0.28
#